data_AF-A0A2K3CS57-F1
#
_entry.id   AF-A0A2K3CS57-F1
#
_cell.length_a   1.000
_cell.length_b   1.000
_cell.length_c   1.000
_cell.angle_alpha   90.00
_cell.angle_beta   90.00
_cell.angle_gamma   90.00
#
_symmetry.space_group_name_H-M   'P 1'
#
loop_
_entity.id
_entity.type
_entity.pdbx_description
1 polymer ?
#
loop_
_entity_poly.entity_id
_entity_poly.type
_entity_poly.pdbx_seq_one_letter_code
_entity_poly.pdbx_strand_id
1 'polypeptide(L)'
;MCVTGASVPLAKLSVRMATSMQLDDVATRRADLHEDYERAAQGLPPRAVVRREDLPAAAAATLGAIRDTLARLWQKVRWERRHFETLWRLAIDAVPLPGNSHMPLARREPCGCGQHGHGGAAVETHAAAAPTPRQHHFWDCAVAKAVVAQINAHNPGPAPISQAQLWLVQAPPGFQQCVWDVVVMAALAATEHGRVRLRGMTRAAAALGIQTAAAAAPEAAVAGAAEAEPDLDEIPPTQLTPPQPGVNPVELACARAVADFWSRLMQFAQLGVPQKGWDGVDATHPILAVVNGEMLCAMPQAMELEA
;
A
#
# COMPACT_ATOMS: atom_id res chain seq x y z
N MET A 1 22.95 -10.81 18.50
CA MET A 1 23.67 -9.64 17.97
C MET A 1 25.05 -10.14 17.58
N CYS A 2 25.33 -10.30 16.29
CA CYS A 2 26.67 -10.61 15.82
C CYS A 2 27.35 -9.29 15.51
N VAL A 3 28.51 -9.07 16.14
CA VAL A 3 29.36 -7.91 15.95
C VAL A 3 29.96 -8.00 14.54
N THR A 4 29.77 -6.97 13.73
CA THR A 4 30.42 -6.82 12.43
C THR A 4 31.95 -6.85 12.62
N GLY A 5 32.63 -7.80 11.97
CA GLY A 5 34.10 -7.95 12.02
C GLY A 5 34.66 -9.04 12.94
N ALA A 6 33.84 -9.80 13.67
CA ALA A 6 34.33 -10.91 14.49
C ALA A 6 34.57 -12.18 13.64
N SER A 7 35.81 -12.69 13.63
CA SER A 7 36.11 -13.99 13.02
C SER A 7 35.48 -15.12 13.85
N VAL A 8 34.63 -15.93 13.20
CA VAL A 8 33.99 -17.08 13.84
C VAL A 8 34.77 -18.34 13.44
N PRO A 9 35.34 -19.10 14.40
CA PRO A 9 35.97 -20.39 14.09
C PRO A 9 34.98 -21.33 13.41
N LEU A 10 35.37 -22.00 12.32
CA LEU A 10 34.49 -22.90 11.55
C LEU A 10 33.81 -23.96 12.43
N ALA A 11 34.51 -24.50 13.42
CA ALA A 11 33.96 -25.48 14.38
C ALA A 11 32.80 -24.93 15.25
N LYS A 12 32.64 -23.61 15.33
CA LYS A 12 31.56 -22.92 16.05
C LYS A 12 30.52 -22.29 15.11
N LEU A 13 30.70 -22.43 13.79
CA LEU A 13 29.78 -21.87 12.81
C LEU A 13 28.51 -22.72 12.75
N SER A 14 27.43 -22.20 13.36
CA SER A 14 26.11 -22.79 13.19
C SER A 14 25.47 -22.35 11.88
N VAL A 15 24.52 -23.14 11.37
CA VAL A 15 23.69 -22.75 10.21
C VAL A 15 23.05 -21.38 10.43
N ARG A 16 22.50 -21.12 11.63
CA ARG A 16 21.90 -19.84 11.99
C ARG A 16 22.89 -18.67 11.86
N MET A 17 24.14 -18.86 12.29
CA MET A 17 25.18 -17.85 12.17
C MET A 17 25.59 -17.65 10.70
N ALA A 18 25.81 -18.74 9.96
CA ALA A 18 26.14 -18.69 8.54
C ALA A 18 25.04 -17.97 7.73
N THR A 19 23.77 -18.31 7.95
CA THR A 19 22.62 -17.64 7.32
C THR A 19 22.55 -16.17 7.73
N SER A 20 22.79 -15.84 9.00
CA SER A 20 22.82 -14.42 9.43
C SER A 20 23.92 -13.64 8.73
N MET A 21 25.10 -14.23 8.55
CA MET A 21 26.21 -13.60 7.83
C MET A 21 25.90 -13.45 6.33
N GLN A 22 25.31 -14.47 5.70
CA GLN A 22 24.91 -14.43 4.29
C GLN A 22 23.80 -13.40 4.00
N LEU A 23 22.91 -13.16 4.97
CA LEU A 23 21.77 -12.26 4.81
C LEU A 23 22.01 -10.86 5.41
N ASP A 24 23.22 -10.53 5.85
CA ASP A 24 23.49 -9.27 6.56
C ASP A 24 23.22 -8.04 5.68
N ASP A 25 23.64 -8.09 4.40
CA ASP A 25 23.36 -7.04 3.42
C ASP A 25 21.85 -6.89 3.16
N VAL A 26 21.12 -8.02 3.09
CA VAL A 26 19.66 -8.03 2.91
C VAL A 26 18.97 -7.44 4.13
N ALA A 27 19.42 -7.81 5.34
CA ALA A 27 18.91 -7.26 6.59
C ALA A 27 19.18 -5.75 6.70
N THR A 28 20.34 -5.29 6.22
CA THR A 28 20.70 -3.88 6.15
C THR A 28 19.81 -3.12 5.17
N ARG A 29 19.67 -3.61 3.94
CA ARG A 29 18.80 -2.98 2.94
C ARG A 29 17.34 -2.94 3.40
N ARG A 30 16.88 -3.98 4.10
CA ARG A 30 15.52 -4.01 4.65
C ARG A 30 15.32 -3.00 5.78
N ALA A 31 16.33 -2.79 6.62
CA ALA A 31 16.27 -1.77 7.66
C ALA A 31 16.15 -0.38 7.03
N ASP A 32 16.96 -0.07 6.01
CA ASP A 32 16.90 1.18 5.28
C ASP A 32 15.49 1.45 4.72
N LEU A 33 14.87 0.44 4.10
CA LEU A 33 13.53 0.56 3.53
C LEU A 33 12.46 0.82 4.60
N HIS A 34 12.56 0.17 5.77
CA HIS A 34 11.66 0.40 6.90
C HIS A 34 11.82 1.81 7.49
N GLU A 35 13.04 2.34 7.56
CA GLU A 35 13.28 3.72 8.00
C GLU A 35 12.67 4.72 7.01
N ASP A 36 12.91 4.54 5.71
CA ASP A 36 12.30 5.38 4.68
C ASP A 36 10.77 5.29 4.71
N TYR A 37 10.22 4.11 5.04
CA TYR A 37 8.78 3.90 5.23
C TYR A 37 8.23 4.67 6.43
N GLU A 38 8.90 4.62 7.59
CA GLU A 38 8.52 5.40 8.77
C GLU A 38 8.52 6.89 8.48
N ARG A 39 9.61 7.39 7.88
CA ARG A 39 9.75 8.80 7.53
C ARG A 39 8.63 9.26 6.61
N ALA A 40 8.32 8.48 5.57
CA ALA A 40 7.20 8.77 4.69
C ALA A 40 5.86 8.77 5.44
N ALA A 41 5.62 7.80 6.32
CA ALA A 41 4.42 7.74 7.15
C ALA A 41 4.26 8.97 8.07
N GLN A 42 5.38 9.55 8.51
CA GLN A 42 5.43 10.77 9.32
C GLN A 42 5.43 12.07 8.49
N GLY A 43 5.37 11.99 7.15
CA GLY A 43 5.47 13.15 6.27
C GLY A 43 6.86 13.79 6.23
N LEU A 44 7.89 13.08 6.69
CA LEU A 44 9.28 13.53 6.68
C LEU A 44 9.93 13.24 5.31
N PRO A 45 10.88 14.08 4.86
CA PRO A 45 11.61 13.83 3.62
C PRO A 45 12.43 12.54 3.71
N PRO A 46 12.72 11.88 2.56
CA PRO A 46 13.60 10.72 2.53
C PRO A 46 14.94 10.96 3.22
N ARG A 47 15.55 9.89 3.71
CA ARG A 47 16.86 9.93 4.36
C ARG A 47 17.91 10.63 3.46
N ALA A 48 18.70 11.54 4.04
CA ALA A 48 20.01 11.89 3.48
C ALA A 48 20.97 10.73 3.73
N VAL A 49 21.83 10.35 2.78
CA VAL A 49 22.72 9.19 2.94
C VAL A 49 23.63 9.36 4.17
N VAL A 50 23.32 8.68 5.28
CA VAL A 50 24.10 8.67 6.52
C VAL A 50 24.65 7.26 6.74
N ARG A 51 25.90 7.15 7.20
CA ARG A 51 26.52 5.87 7.54
C ARG A 51 25.90 5.29 8.81
N ARG A 52 25.63 3.98 8.79
CA ARG A 52 24.92 3.25 9.86
C ARG A 52 25.61 3.26 11.22
N GLU A 53 26.93 3.46 11.25
CA GLU A 53 27.72 3.54 12.49
C GLU A 53 27.25 4.68 13.41
N ASP A 54 26.51 5.65 12.83
CA ASP A 54 25.96 6.82 13.51
C ASP A 54 24.43 6.74 13.70
N LEU A 55 23.80 5.56 13.52
CA LEU A 55 22.34 5.44 13.60
C LEU A 55 21.86 5.79 15.03
N PRO A 56 21.03 6.83 15.21
CA PRO A 56 20.57 7.21 16.54
C PRO A 56 19.74 6.08 17.18
N ALA A 57 19.81 5.93 18.51
CA ALA A 57 19.04 4.92 19.25
C ALA A 57 17.52 4.96 18.95
N ALA A 58 16.99 6.14 18.61
CA ALA A 58 15.61 6.32 18.18
C ALA A 58 15.27 5.55 16.89
N ALA A 59 16.15 5.57 15.89
CA ALA A 59 15.94 4.84 14.63
C ALA A 59 15.95 3.31 14.85
N ALA A 60 16.80 2.81 15.75
CA ALA A 60 16.81 1.40 16.13
C ALA A 60 15.52 0.96 16.83
N ALA A 61 14.94 1.83 17.69
CA ALA A 61 13.67 1.57 18.34
C ALA A 61 12.51 1.50 17.33
N THR A 62 12.46 2.39 16.34
CA THR A 62 11.45 2.31 15.28
C THR A 62 11.58 1.01 14.47
N LEU A 63 12.80 0.64 14.07
CA LEU A 63 13.00 -0.61 13.32
C LEU A 63 12.49 -1.82 14.11
N GLY A 64 12.66 -1.82 15.44
CA GLY A 64 12.04 -2.79 16.34
C GLY A 64 10.51 -2.77 16.25
N ALA A 65 9.91 -1.59 16.39
CA ALA A 65 8.46 -1.40 16.35
C ALA A 65 7.82 -1.87 15.02
N ILE A 66 8.43 -1.56 13.87
CA ILE A 66 7.93 -2.02 12.56
C ILE A 66 7.98 -3.54 12.48
N ARG A 67 9.08 -4.17 12.93
CA ARG A 67 9.21 -5.63 12.94
C ARG A 67 8.18 -6.28 13.85
N ASP A 68 7.93 -5.71 15.02
CA ASP A 68 6.93 -6.20 15.96
C ASP A 68 5.52 -6.05 15.41
N THR A 69 5.22 -4.95 14.72
CA THR A 69 3.95 -4.75 14.01
C THR A 69 3.75 -5.78 12.90
N LEU A 70 4.73 -5.98 12.02
CA LEU A 70 4.64 -6.98 10.96
C LEU A 70 4.50 -8.40 11.53
N ALA A 71 5.24 -8.72 12.60
CA ALA A 71 5.14 -10.01 13.28
C ALA A 71 3.77 -10.20 13.95
N ARG A 72 3.23 -9.16 14.60
CA ARG A 72 1.90 -9.16 15.22
C ARG A 72 0.83 -9.47 14.18
N LEU A 73 0.81 -8.74 13.07
CA LEU A 73 -0.15 -8.94 11.99
C LEU A 73 -0.03 -10.32 11.37
N TRP A 74 1.20 -10.79 11.12
CA TRP A 74 1.43 -12.11 10.57
C TRP A 74 1.04 -13.24 11.54
N GLN A 75 1.32 -13.13 12.84
CA GLN A 75 1.13 -14.26 13.74
C GLN A 75 -0.24 -14.29 14.39
N LYS A 76 -0.79 -13.11 14.72
CA LYS A 76 -1.96 -12.99 15.58
C LYS A 76 -3.26 -12.75 14.81
N VAL A 77 -3.23 -12.06 13.68
CA VAL A 77 -4.46 -11.83 12.92
C VAL A 77 -4.79 -13.07 12.11
N ARG A 78 -5.88 -13.73 12.50
CA ARG A 78 -6.39 -14.95 11.87
C ARG A 78 -7.19 -14.60 10.62
N TRP A 79 -6.49 -14.17 9.59
CA TRP A 79 -7.06 -13.85 8.29
C TRP A 79 -6.14 -14.31 7.16
N GLU A 80 -6.60 -14.21 5.92
CA GLU A 80 -5.85 -14.68 4.76
C GLU A 80 -4.61 -13.82 4.51
N ARG A 81 -3.49 -14.47 4.17
CA ARG A 81 -2.19 -13.79 4.00
C ARG A 81 -2.18 -12.67 2.96
N ARG A 82 -3.06 -12.78 1.95
CA ARG A 82 -3.21 -11.78 0.89
C ARG A 82 -3.54 -10.37 1.40
N HIS A 83 -4.20 -10.23 2.55
CA HIS A 83 -4.55 -8.91 3.11
C HIS A 83 -3.36 -8.23 3.79
N PHE A 84 -2.41 -9.02 4.30
CA PHE A 84 -1.17 -8.53 4.90
C PHE A 84 -0.12 -8.13 3.84
N GLU A 85 -0.14 -8.82 2.69
CA GLU A 85 0.88 -8.71 1.64
C GLU A 85 1.08 -7.28 1.14
N THR A 86 0.00 -6.52 0.96
CA THR A 86 0.07 -5.11 0.52
C THR A 86 0.81 -4.23 1.53
N LEU A 87 0.49 -4.36 2.82
CA LEU A 87 1.21 -3.63 3.88
C LEU A 87 2.68 -4.01 3.90
N TRP A 88 2.99 -5.30 3.84
CA TRP A 88 4.37 -5.76 3.84
C TRP A 88 5.16 -5.20 2.66
N ARG A 89 4.61 -5.29 1.44
CA ARG A 89 5.22 -4.70 0.24
C ARG A 89 5.39 -3.20 0.36
N LEU A 90 4.40 -2.49 0.90
CA LEU A 90 4.49 -1.05 1.12
C LEU A 90 5.63 -0.68 2.07
N ALA A 91 5.78 -1.43 3.17
CA ALA A 91 6.82 -1.21 4.17
C ALA A 91 8.24 -1.42 3.65
N ILE A 92 8.42 -2.26 2.62
CA ILE A 92 9.72 -2.51 1.97
C ILE A 92 9.82 -1.88 0.57
N ASP A 93 8.93 -0.95 0.24
CA ASP A 93 8.87 -0.27 -1.06
C ASP A 93 8.86 -1.22 -2.27
N ALA A 94 8.22 -2.40 -2.13
CA ALA A 94 8.17 -3.48 -3.12
C ALA A 94 6.81 -3.59 -3.84
N VAL A 95 5.94 -2.59 -3.72
CA VAL A 95 4.75 -2.51 -4.59
C VAL A 95 5.24 -2.24 -6.02
N PRO A 96 4.72 -2.93 -7.05
CA PRO A 96 5.20 -2.78 -8.44
C PRO A 96 4.77 -1.43 -9.05
N LEU A 97 5.43 -0.37 -8.60
CA LEU A 97 5.27 1.01 -9.05
C LEU A 97 6.59 1.47 -9.69
N PRO A 98 6.59 1.78 -11.01
CA PRO A 98 7.77 2.34 -11.65
C PRO A 98 8.27 3.59 -10.92
N GLY A 99 9.58 3.64 -10.63
CA GLY A 99 10.20 4.70 -9.83
C GLY A 99 10.27 4.44 -8.32
N ASN A 100 9.83 3.27 -7.84
CA ASN A 100 10.19 2.77 -6.51
C ASN A 100 11.66 2.37 -6.45
N SER A 101 12.19 2.19 -5.23
CA SER A 101 13.61 1.97 -4.94
C SER A 101 14.19 0.70 -5.58
N HIS A 102 13.34 -0.29 -5.88
CA HIS A 102 13.72 -1.53 -6.58
C HIS A 102 13.58 -1.43 -8.12
N MET A 103 13.01 -0.35 -8.64
CA MET A 103 12.90 -0.03 -10.07
C MET A 103 13.31 1.44 -10.34
N PRO A 104 14.53 1.86 -9.97
CA PRO A 104 14.93 3.27 -10.04
C PRO A 104 15.09 3.79 -11.47
N LEU A 105 15.37 2.89 -12.43
CA LEU A 105 15.54 3.21 -13.85
C LEU A 105 14.23 3.09 -14.65
N ALA A 106 13.18 2.52 -14.06
CA ALA A 106 11.89 2.43 -14.72
C ALA A 106 11.27 3.83 -14.77
N ARG A 107 10.86 4.27 -15.96
CA ARG A 107 10.14 5.54 -16.10
C ARG A 107 8.88 5.50 -15.25
N ARG A 108 8.71 6.50 -14.38
CA ARG A 108 7.47 6.68 -13.60
C ARG A 108 6.29 6.72 -14.56
N GLU A 109 5.42 5.72 -14.48
CA GLU A 109 4.14 5.77 -15.18
C GLU A 109 3.27 6.83 -14.49
N PRO A 110 2.58 7.69 -15.25
CA PRO A 110 1.63 8.62 -14.66
C PRO A 110 0.48 7.84 -14.02
N CYS A 111 -0.01 8.34 -12.89
CA CYS A 111 -1.19 7.75 -12.27
C CYS A 111 -2.44 8.13 -13.07
N GLY A 112 -3.33 7.17 -13.30
CA GLY A 112 -4.62 7.39 -13.97
C GLY A 112 -5.58 8.33 -13.25
N CYS A 113 -5.22 8.83 -12.06
CA CYS A 113 -5.99 9.82 -11.31
C CYS A 113 -5.83 11.26 -11.82
N GLY A 114 -4.86 11.52 -12.72
CA GLY A 114 -4.61 12.84 -13.29
C GLY A 114 -3.84 13.82 -12.40
N GLN A 115 -3.62 13.51 -11.11
CA GLN A 115 -2.87 14.35 -10.17
C GLN A 115 -1.37 14.03 -10.10
N HIS A 116 -0.90 13.00 -10.81
CA HIS A 116 0.49 12.57 -10.82
C HIS A 116 0.96 12.26 -12.24
N GLY A 117 1.50 13.30 -12.90
CA GLY A 117 2.03 13.28 -14.27
C GLY A 117 1.77 14.67 -14.87
N HIS A 118 2.77 15.48 -15.23
CA HIS A 118 3.96 15.15 -16.00
C HIS A 118 5.23 15.59 -15.28
N GLY A 119 6.37 14.96 -15.58
CA GLY A 119 7.68 15.58 -15.39
C GLY A 119 7.87 16.78 -16.33
N GLY A 120 6.92 17.71 -16.34
CA GLY A 120 7.04 19.02 -16.96
C GLY A 120 7.73 19.94 -15.97
N ALA A 121 8.68 20.73 -16.46
CA ALA A 121 9.51 21.65 -15.70
C ALA A 121 8.72 22.29 -14.55
N ALA A 122 9.07 21.91 -13.32
CA ALA A 122 8.60 22.63 -12.15
C ALA A 122 9.06 24.09 -12.32
N VAL A 123 8.09 25.00 -12.42
CA VAL A 123 8.36 26.42 -12.21
C VAL A 123 9.00 26.52 -10.84
N GLU A 124 10.21 27.06 -10.80
CA GLU A 124 11.04 27.21 -9.62
C GLU A 124 10.36 28.11 -8.59
N THR A 125 9.55 27.51 -7.73
CA THR A 125 9.13 28.13 -6.47
C THR A 125 9.36 27.10 -5.37
N HIS A 126 10.53 27.22 -4.72
CA HIS A 126 10.97 26.46 -3.53
C HIS A 126 10.50 25.00 -3.52
N ALA A 127 11.14 24.18 -4.36
CA ALA A 127 10.73 22.81 -4.69
C ALA A 127 10.61 21.90 -3.45
N ALA A 128 9.38 21.69 -2.98
CA ALA A 128 9.03 20.50 -2.23
C ALA A 128 9.39 19.28 -3.10
N ALA A 129 10.14 18.33 -2.54
CA ALA A 129 10.49 17.10 -3.26
C ALA A 129 9.20 16.42 -3.76
N ALA A 130 9.16 16.09 -5.06
CA ALA A 130 8.00 15.41 -5.63
C ALA A 130 7.66 14.15 -4.82
N PRO A 131 6.37 13.84 -4.59
CA PRO A 131 5.99 12.66 -3.81
C PRO A 131 6.63 11.39 -4.36
N THR A 132 6.99 10.47 -3.46
CA THR A 132 7.40 9.12 -3.86
C THR A 132 6.19 8.38 -4.46
N PRO A 133 6.37 7.41 -5.37
CA PRO A 133 5.23 6.70 -5.95
C PRO A 133 4.35 6.03 -4.89
N ARG A 134 4.94 5.43 -3.84
CA ARG A 134 4.18 4.90 -2.70
C ARG A 134 3.35 5.97 -1.97
N GLN A 135 3.93 7.16 -1.75
CA GLN A 135 3.23 8.30 -1.10
C GLN A 135 2.01 8.70 -1.92
N HIS A 136 2.19 8.87 -3.23
CA HIS A 136 1.09 9.19 -4.10
C HIS A 136 0.01 8.11 -4.08
N HIS A 137 0.37 6.86 -4.38
CA HIS A 137 -0.62 5.81 -4.61
C HIS A 137 -1.36 5.33 -3.36
N PHE A 138 -0.75 5.41 -2.17
CA PHE A 138 -1.31 4.89 -0.91
C PHE A 138 -1.70 5.97 0.10
N TRP A 139 -1.59 7.25 -0.27
CA TRP A 139 -2.03 8.35 0.57
C TRP A 139 -2.68 9.48 -0.22
N ASP A 140 -1.97 10.05 -1.21
CA ASP A 140 -2.45 11.27 -1.87
C ASP A 140 -3.49 11.03 -2.98
N CYS A 141 -3.46 9.85 -3.60
CA CYS A 141 -4.32 9.46 -4.72
C CYS A 141 -5.80 9.47 -4.32
N ALA A 142 -6.67 9.90 -5.24
CA ALA A 142 -8.12 9.88 -5.06
C ALA A 142 -8.67 8.54 -4.55
N VAL A 143 -8.11 7.42 -5.06
CA VAL A 143 -8.49 6.06 -4.62
C VAL A 143 -8.17 5.83 -3.14
N ALA A 144 -6.97 6.20 -2.70
CA ALA A 144 -6.56 6.06 -1.29
C ALA A 144 -7.39 6.99 -0.39
N LYS A 145 -7.58 8.24 -0.81
CA LYS A 145 -8.40 9.22 -0.10
C LYS A 145 -9.85 8.77 0.07
N ALA A 146 -10.44 8.11 -0.93
CA ALA A 146 -11.81 7.58 -0.82
C ALA A 146 -11.93 6.50 0.27
N VAL A 147 -10.95 5.60 0.38
CA VAL A 147 -10.91 4.58 1.45
C VAL A 147 -10.69 5.25 2.81
N VAL A 148 -9.76 6.19 2.92
CA VAL A 148 -9.50 6.93 4.17
C VAL A 148 -10.71 7.77 4.60
N ALA A 149 -11.47 8.35 3.66
CA ALA A 149 -12.70 9.06 3.94
C ALA A 149 -13.75 8.16 4.61
N GLN A 150 -13.87 6.90 4.16
CA GLN A 150 -14.77 5.92 4.78
C GLN A 150 -14.37 5.52 6.20
N ILE A 151 -13.05 5.46 6.48
CA ILE A 151 -12.56 5.25 7.84
C ILE A 151 -12.86 6.48 8.71
N ASN A 152 -12.61 7.68 8.20
CA ASN A 152 -12.86 8.94 8.91
C ASN A 152 -14.35 9.19 9.20
N ALA A 153 -15.23 8.78 8.31
CA ALA A 153 -16.68 8.78 8.52
C ALA A 153 -17.11 7.98 9.77
N HIS A 154 -16.29 7.03 10.21
CA HIS A 154 -16.50 6.20 11.39
C HIS A 154 -15.47 6.49 12.50
N ASN A 155 -14.70 7.57 12.37
CA ASN A 155 -13.71 7.93 13.38
C ASN A 155 -14.38 8.72 14.52
N PRO A 156 -14.38 8.21 15.77
CA PRO A 156 -14.96 8.94 16.90
C PRO A 156 -14.03 10.06 17.41
N GLY A 157 -12.77 10.08 16.94
CA GLY A 157 -11.79 11.09 17.31
C GLY A 157 -12.03 12.43 16.62
N PRO A 158 -11.58 13.55 17.24
CA PRO A 158 -11.77 14.90 16.70
C PRO A 158 -10.87 15.22 15.51
N ALA A 159 -9.81 14.45 15.31
CA ALA A 159 -8.85 14.64 14.23
C ALA A 159 -8.96 13.50 13.21
N PRO A 160 -8.84 13.79 11.90
CA PRO A 160 -8.83 12.74 10.89
C PRO A 160 -7.65 11.78 11.09
N ILE A 161 -7.83 10.55 10.63
CA ILE A 161 -6.79 9.52 10.62
C ILE A 161 -5.57 10.05 9.88
N SER A 162 -4.41 9.95 10.53
CA SER A 162 -3.13 10.34 9.95
C SER A 162 -2.51 9.23 9.13
N GLN A 163 -1.59 9.60 8.23
CA GLN A 163 -0.81 8.64 7.47
C GLN A 163 -0.02 7.71 8.39
N ALA A 164 0.57 8.26 9.45
CA ALA A 164 1.32 7.50 10.45
C ALA A 164 0.46 6.43 11.12
N GLN A 165 -0.78 6.76 11.51
CA GLN A 165 -1.70 5.79 12.12
C GLN A 165 -2.04 4.64 11.17
N LEU A 166 -2.30 4.95 9.90
CA LEU A 166 -2.62 3.95 8.89
C LEU A 166 -1.40 3.10 8.52
N TRP A 167 -0.28 3.71 8.17
CA TRP A 167 0.91 3.00 7.67
C TRP A 167 1.66 2.29 8.80
N LEU A 168 1.84 2.91 9.97
CA LEU A 168 2.51 2.26 11.11
C LEU A 168 1.59 1.34 11.91
N VAL A 169 0.33 1.23 11.50
CA VAL A 169 -0.68 0.37 12.13
C VAL A 169 -0.84 0.71 13.61
N GLN A 170 -0.90 2.00 13.92
CA GLN A 170 -1.07 2.52 15.27
C GLN A 170 -2.51 2.96 15.44
N ALA A 171 -3.23 2.33 16.37
CA ALA A 171 -4.63 2.63 16.58
C ALA A 171 -4.81 4.10 16.99
N PRO A 172 -5.68 4.85 16.29
CA PRO A 172 -6.09 6.18 16.73
C PRO A 172 -6.87 6.10 18.06
N PRO A 173 -6.98 7.22 18.81
CA PRO A 173 -7.83 7.28 20.00
C PRO A 173 -9.28 6.84 19.69
N GLY A 174 -9.83 5.99 20.54
CA GLY A 174 -11.18 5.43 20.36
C GLY A 174 -11.26 4.16 19.51
N PHE A 175 -10.13 3.66 18.98
CA PHE A 175 -10.05 2.36 18.33
C PHE A 175 -9.23 1.37 19.14
N GLN A 176 -9.70 0.13 19.18
CA GLN A 176 -8.98 -1.00 19.74
C GLN A 176 -7.93 -1.48 18.72
N GLN A 177 -6.70 -1.73 19.17
CA GLN A 177 -5.59 -2.13 18.29
C GLN A 177 -5.86 -3.40 17.49
N CYS A 178 -6.57 -4.38 18.05
CA CYS A 178 -6.92 -5.61 17.36
C CYS A 178 -7.89 -5.39 16.18
N VAL A 179 -8.80 -4.42 16.31
CA VAL A 179 -9.68 -4.01 15.20
C VAL A 179 -8.91 -3.18 14.19
N TRP A 180 -8.08 -2.24 14.66
CA TRP A 180 -7.25 -1.41 13.79
C TRP A 180 -6.33 -2.24 12.89
N ASP A 181 -5.72 -3.28 13.44
CA ASP A 181 -4.90 -4.23 12.67
C ASP A 181 -5.67 -4.80 11.44
N VAL A 182 -6.96 -5.11 11.59
CA VAL A 182 -7.82 -5.61 10.50
C VAL A 182 -8.19 -4.48 9.54
N VAL A 183 -8.59 -3.32 10.06
CA VAL A 183 -8.98 -2.13 9.27
C VAL A 183 -7.84 -1.70 8.36
N VAL A 184 -6.60 -1.62 8.87
CA VAL A 184 -5.44 -1.23 8.06
C VAL A 184 -5.16 -2.22 6.94
N MET A 185 -5.18 -3.53 7.24
CA MET A 185 -4.95 -4.54 6.21
C MET A 185 -6.03 -4.49 5.12
N ALA A 186 -7.30 -4.33 5.50
CA ALA A 186 -8.40 -4.17 4.56
C ALA A 186 -8.23 -2.91 3.71
N ALA A 187 -7.89 -1.77 4.33
CA ALA A 187 -7.79 -0.47 3.67
C ALA A 187 -6.65 -0.44 2.64
N LEU A 188 -5.47 -0.94 3.00
CA LEU A 188 -4.33 -0.98 2.09
C LEU A 188 -4.55 -1.98 0.94
N ALA A 189 -5.11 -3.16 1.23
CA ALA A 189 -5.46 -4.13 0.20
C ALA A 189 -6.51 -3.60 -0.79
N ALA A 190 -7.52 -2.89 -0.30
CA ALA A 190 -8.55 -2.25 -1.11
C ALA A 190 -8.02 -1.08 -1.95
N THR A 191 -7.11 -0.29 -1.38
CA THR A 191 -6.41 0.77 -2.12
C THR A 191 -5.62 0.20 -3.28
N GLU A 192 -4.88 -0.89 -3.06
CA GLU A 192 -4.15 -1.60 -4.12
C GLU A 192 -5.11 -2.16 -5.18
N HIS A 193 -6.24 -2.74 -4.77
CA HIS A 193 -7.27 -3.23 -5.68
C HIS A 193 -7.78 -2.11 -6.60
N GLY A 194 -8.19 -0.97 -6.03
CA GLY A 194 -8.66 0.19 -6.79
C GLY A 194 -7.58 0.75 -7.72
N ARG A 195 -6.34 0.83 -7.25
CA ARG A 195 -5.20 1.32 -8.04
C ARG A 195 -4.93 0.44 -9.27
N VAL A 196 -4.90 -0.88 -9.10
CA VAL A 196 -4.68 -1.83 -10.20
C VAL A 196 -5.80 -1.72 -11.23
N ARG A 197 -7.06 -1.60 -10.78
CA ARG A 197 -8.22 -1.42 -11.67
C ARG A 197 -8.15 -0.09 -12.42
N LEU A 198 -7.80 1.00 -11.75
CA LEU A 198 -7.63 2.31 -12.39
C LEU A 198 -6.56 2.25 -13.47
N ARG A 199 -5.38 1.69 -13.17
CA ARG A 199 -4.30 1.50 -14.13
C ARG A 199 -4.76 0.70 -15.34
N GLY A 200 -5.49 -0.39 -15.12
CA GLY A 200 -6.05 -1.22 -16.19
C GLY A 200 -7.02 -0.45 -17.09
N MET A 201 -7.93 0.33 -16.51
CA MET A 201 -8.86 1.18 -17.27
C MET A 201 -8.13 2.26 -18.07
N THR A 202 -7.13 2.92 -17.49
CA THR A 202 -6.31 3.93 -18.17
C THR A 202 -5.54 3.33 -19.34
N ARG A 203 -4.94 2.14 -19.17
CA ARG A 203 -4.24 1.42 -20.25
C ARG A 203 -5.20 0.99 -21.36
N ALA A 204 -6.38 0.48 -21.01
CA ALA A 204 -7.40 0.09 -21.97
C ALA A 204 -7.90 1.29 -22.80
N ALA A 205 -8.15 2.44 -22.16
CA ALA A 205 -8.54 3.67 -22.83
C ALA A 205 -7.44 4.17 -23.79
N ALA A 206 -6.17 4.13 -23.38
CA ALA A 206 -5.04 4.50 -24.23
C ALA A 206 -4.92 3.56 -25.45
N ALA A 207 -5.07 2.25 -25.25
CA ALA A 207 -5.03 1.27 -26.34
C ALA A 207 -6.16 1.48 -27.36
N LEU A 208 -7.38 1.78 -26.90
CA LEU A 208 -8.50 2.12 -27.78
C LEU A 208 -8.24 3.41 -28.57
N GLY A 209 -7.66 4.45 -27.93
CA GLY A 209 -7.28 5.69 -28.61
C GLY A 209 -6.22 5.49 -29.71
N ILE A 210 -5.27 4.57 -29.49
CA ILE A 210 -4.28 4.19 -30.52
C ILE A 210 -4.96 3.45 -31.67
N GLN A 211 -5.88 2.52 -31.38
CA GLN A 211 -6.60 1.78 -32.40
C GLN A 211 -7.50 2.68 -33.26
N THR A 212 -8.22 3.64 -32.66
CA THR A 212 -9.04 4.59 -33.40
C THR A 212 -8.20 5.56 -34.24
N ALA A 213 -7.05 6.03 -33.71
CA ALA A 213 -6.11 6.84 -34.46
C ALA A 213 -5.49 6.07 -35.65
N ALA A 214 -5.15 4.78 -35.46
CA ALA A 214 -4.64 3.91 -36.51
C ALA A 214 -5.70 3.62 -37.58
N ALA A 215 -6.96 3.40 -37.20
CA ALA A 215 -8.07 3.21 -38.13
C ALA A 215 -8.44 4.49 -38.90
N ALA A 216 -8.10 5.67 -38.36
CA ALA A 216 -8.29 6.96 -39.01
C ALA A 216 -7.09 7.39 -39.88
N ALA A 217 -5.97 6.65 -39.84
CA ALA A 217 -4.81 6.90 -40.69
C ALA A 217 -5.07 6.34 -42.11
N PRO A 218 -4.69 7.08 -43.18
CA PRO A 218 -4.80 6.57 -44.55
C PRO A 218 -3.90 5.34 -44.73
N GLU A 219 -4.39 4.32 -45.43
CA GLU A 219 -3.68 3.05 -45.72
C GLU A 219 -2.38 3.29 -46.50
N ALA A 220 -1.29 3.58 -45.79
CA ALA A 220 0.06 3.44 -46.30
C ALA A 220 1.00 3.10 -45.15
N ALA A 221 1.60 1.91 -45.25
CA ALA A 221 2.65 1.32 -44.41
C ALA A 221 2.20 0.47 -43.21
N VAL A 222 1.86 -0.78 -43.49
CA VAL A 222 2.04 -1.89 -42.53
C VAL A 222 3.41 -2.51 -42.78
N ALA A 223 4.37 -2.29 -41.89
CA ALA A 223 5.57 -3.13 -41.76
C ALA A 223 6.17 -3.03 -40.35
N GLY A 224 6.22 -4.17 -39.66
CA GLY A 224 7.14 -4.41 -38.54
C GLY A 224 6.53 -4.38 -37.13
N ALA A 225 5.63 -5.30 -36.81
CA ALA A 225 5.33 -5.63 -35.41
C ALA A 225 6.37 -6.65 -34.91
N ALA A 226 7.29 -6.20 -34.05
CA ALA A 226 8.12 -7.10 -33.26
C ALA A 226 7.30 -7.58 -32.07
N GLU A 227 7.12 -8.89 -31.95
CA GLU A 227 6.43 -9.52 -30.83
C GLU A 227 7.27 -9.34 -29.55
N ALA A 228 6.67 -8.70 -28.55
CA ALA A 228 7.18 -8.71 -27.19
C ALA A 228 6.55 -9.93 -26.49
N GLU A 229 7.41 -10.87 -26.09
CA GLU A 229 7.05 -12.03 -25.28
C GLU A 229 6.30 -11.62 -23.99
N PRO A 230 5.20 -12.28 -23.63
CA PRO A 230 4.44 -11.96 -22.42
C PRO A 230 5.08 -12.57 -21.16
N ASP A 231 5.23 -11.76 -20.12
CA ASP A 231 5.62 -12.18 -18.78
C ASP A 231 4.47 -12.94 -18.10
N LEU A 232 4.74 -14.14 -17.61
CA LEU A 232 3.73 -15.16 -17.24
C LEU A 232 3.06 -14.95 -15.88
N ASP A 233 3.23 -13.80 -15.23
CA ASP A 233 2.59 -13.46 -13.93
C ASP A 233 1.56 -12.31 -14.00
N GLU A 234 1.29 -11.74 -15.18
CA GLU A 234 0.22 -10.74 -15.37
C GLU A 234 -1.14 -11.41 -15.64
N ILE A 235 -2.16 -11.07 -14.84
CA ILE A 235 -3.56 -11.31 -15.21
C ILE A 235 -3.79 -10.66 -16.58
N PRO A 236 -4.22 -11.39 -17.63
CA PRO A 236 -4.33 -10.84 -18.97
C PRO A 236 -5.25 -9.60 -18.96
N PRO A 237 -4.84 -8.47 -19.59
CA PRO A 237 -5.65 -7.25 -19.64
C PRO A 237 -6.95 -7.41 -20.44
N THR A 238 -7.19 -8.58 -21.03
CA THR A 238 -8.29 -8.89 -21.96
C THR A 238 -9.68 -9.01 -21.33
N GLN A 239 -9.84 -8.89 -20.01
CA GLN A 239 -11.16 -8.93 -19.34
C GLN A 239 -11.58 -7.64 -18.63
N LEU A 240 -10.83 -6.54 -18.79
CA LEU A 240 -11.28 -5.25 -18.30
C LEU A 240 -12.12 -4.57 -19.38
N THR A 241 -13.43 -4.71 -19.28
CA THR A 241 -14.37 -3.91 -20.09
C THR A 241 -14.00 -2.44 -19.94
N PRO A 242 -13.73 -1.71 -21.05
CA PRO A 242 -13.51 -0.27 -20.98
C PRO A 242 -14.70 0.38 -20.26
N PRO A 243 -14.47 1.45 -19.47
CA PRO A 243 -15.57 2.15 -18.81
C PRO A 243 -16.62 2.55 -19.85
N GLN A 244 -17.90 2.34 -19.53
CA GLN A 244 -18.99 2.78 -20.39
C GLN A 244 -18.86 4.29 -20.66
N PRO A 245 -19.19 4.76 -21.87
CA PRO A 245 -19.12 6.18 -22.19
C PRO A 245 -19.95 6.99 -21.17
N GLY A 246 -19.31 7.97 -20.52
CA GLY A 246 -19.91 8.80 -19.48
C GLY A 246 -19.53 8.45 -18.04
N VAL A 247 -18.84 7.32 -17.78
CA VAL A 247 -18.37 6.96 -16.43
C VAL A 247 -16.95 7.46 -16.22
N ASN A 248 -16.74 8.32 -15.22
CA ASN A 248 -15.41 8.75 -14.81
C ASN A 248 -14.61 7.57 -14.22
N PRO A 249 -13.49 7.16 -14.83
CA PRO A 249 -12.72 5.99 -14.38
C PRO A 249 -12.16 6.16 -12.96
N VAL A 250 -11.90 7.40 -12.54
CA VAL A 250 -11.41 7.69 -11.18
C VAL A 250 -12.52 7.45 -10.16
N GLU A 251 -13.71 8.00 -10.38
CA GLU A 251 -14.88 7.76 -9.51
C GLU A 251 -15.21 6.27 -9.41
N LEU A 252 -15.19 5.55 -10.53
CA LEU A 252 -15.43 4.11 -10.55
C LEU A 252 -14.34 3.34 -9.77
N ALA A 253 -13.08 3.73 -9.87
CA ALA A 253 -12.00 3.11 -9.10
C ALA A 253 -12.12 3.40 -7.60
N CYS A 254 -12.50 4.62 -7.22
CA CYS A 254 -12.79 5.00 -5.84
C CYS A 254 -13.95 4.17 -5.27
N ALA A 255 -15.07 4.10 -5.98
CA ALA A 255 -16.24 3.31 -5.58
C ALA A 255 -15.90 1.82 -5.41
N ARG A 256 -15.11 1.26 -6.33
CA ARG A 256 -14.64 -0.13 -6.26
C ARG A 256 -13.71 -0.37 -5.07
N ALA A 257 -12.79 0.55 -4.78
CA ALA A 257 -11.91 0.44 -3.62
C ALA A 257 -12.71 0.48 -2.31
N VAL A 258 -13.67 1.41 -2.20
CA VAL A 258 -14.56 1.49 -1.04
C VAL A 258 -15.41 0.23 -0.87
N ALA A 259 -15.99 -0.28 -1.95
CA ALA A 259 -16.76 -1.52 -1.91
C ALA A 259 -15.90 -2.73 -1.50
N ASP A 260 -14.67 -2.83 -2.04
CA ASP A 260 -13.71 -3.90 -1.69
C ASP A 260 -13.28 -3.80 -0.21
N PHE A 261 -13.04 -2.59 0.31
CA PHE A 261 -12.73 -2.36 1.72
C PHE A 261 -13.82 -2.91 2.65
N TRP A 262 -15.08 -2.51 2.44
CA TRP A 262 -16.20 -2.96 3.27
C TRP A 262 -16.48 -4.45 3.10
N SER A 263 -16.41 -4.98 1.86
CA SER A 263 -16.57 -6.40 1.59
C SER A 263 -15.56 -7.25 2.36
N ARG A 264 -14.29 -6.81 2.46
CA ARG A 264 -13.27 -7.49 3.25
C ARG A 264 -13.58 -7.48 4.74
N LEU A 265 -14.02 -6.36 5.29
CA LEU A 265 -14.41 -6.26 6.71
C LEU A 265 -15.61 -7.16 7.03
N MET A 266 -16.61 -7.19 6.15
CA MET A 266 -17.76 -8.10 6.28
C MET A 266 -17.32 -9.57 6.22
N GLN A 267 -16.44 -9.94 5.29
CA GLN A 267 -15.88 -11.29 5.21
C GLN A 267 -15.09 -11.65 6.46
N PHE A 268 -14.33 -10.71 7.03
CA PHE A 268 -13.63 -10.93 8.29
C PHE A 268 -14.61 -11.18 9.44
N ALA A 269 -15.68 -10.37 9.55
CA ALA A 269 -16.70 -10.54 10.57
C ALA A 269 -17.40 -11.91 10.49
N GLN A 270 -17.60 -12.43 9.27
CA GLN A 270 -18.16 -13.77 9.04
C GLN A 270 -17.28 -14.92 9.54
N LEU A 271 -15.99 -14.68 9.80
CA LEU A 271 -15.11 -15.68 10.43
C LEU A 271 -15.39 -15.86 11.93
N GLY A 272 -16.21 -14.99 12.52
CA GLY A 272 -16.55 -14.99 13.94
C GLY A 272 -15.52 -14.24 14.81
N VAL A 273 -15.83 -14.13 16.10
CA VAL A 273 -14.98 -13.41 17.07
C VAL A 273 -13.71 -14.21 17.38
N PRO A 274 -12.51 -13.65 17.18
CA PRO A 274 -11.27 -14.33 17.55
C PRO A 274 -11.19 -14.59 19.06
N GLN A 275 -10.74 -15.79 19.45
CA GLN A 275 -10.69 -16.23 20.85
C GLN A 275 -9.74 -15.44 21.78
N LYS A 276 -8.84 -14.60 21.25
CA LYS A 276 -7.84 -13.87 22.05
C LYS A 276 -7.67 -12.45 21.56
N GLY A 277 -7.68 -11.50 22.51
CA GLY A 277 -7.33 -10.10 22.26
C GLY A 277 -8.49 -9.24 21.75
N TRP A 278 -9.71 -9.77 21.75
CA TRP A 278 -10.93 -9.08 21.33
C TRP A 278 -11.91 -8.83 22.48
N ASP A 279 -11.55 -9.20 23.72
CA ASP A 279 -12.40 -9.09 24.91
C ASP A 279 -12.80 -7.64 25.25
N GLY A 280 -12.03 -6.66 24.76
CA GLY A 280 -12.29 -5.23 24.93
C GLY A 280 -13.02 -4.57 23.76
N VAL A 281 -13.49 -5.33 22.77
CA VAL A 281 -14.31 -4.83 21.66
C VAL A 281 -15.76 -5.11 22.00
N ASP A 282 -16.56 -4.05 22.11
CA ASP A 282 -17.98 -4.15 22.47
C ASP A 282 -18.88 -3.58 21.36
N ALA A 283 -20.17 -3.44 21.66
CA ALA A 283 -21.19 -2.92 20.76
C ALA A 283 -20.95 -1.47 20.31
N THR A 284 -20.05 -0.73 20.97
CA THR A 284 -19.80 0.69 20.69
C THR A 284 -18.69 0.92 19.68
N HIS A 285 -17.95 -0.13 19.28
CA HIS A 285 -16.87 0.03 18.33
C HIS A 285 -17.41 0.47 16.96
N PRO A 286 -16.86 1.55 16.36
CA PRO A 286 -17.49 2.21 15.21
C PRO A 286 -17.40 1.46 13.87
N ILE A 287 -16.44 0.55 13.70
CA ILE A 287 -16.26 -0.24 12.46
C ILE A 287 -16.57 -1.74 12.65
N LEU A 288 -15.88 -2.43 13.57
CA LEU A 288 -16.15 -3.83 13.90
C LEU A 288 -16.51 -3.95 15.39
N ALA A 289 -17.75 -4.34 15.67
CA ALA A 289 -18.28 -4.46 17.02
C ALA A 289 -18.51 -5.93 17.39
N VAL A 290 -18.48 -6.25 18.68
CA VAL A 290 -18.89 -7.56 19.18
C VAL A 290 -20.17 -7.41 19.99
N VAL A 291 -21.24 -8.06 19.55
CA VAL A 291 -22.56 -8.01 20.17
C VAL A 291 -23.07 -9.42 20.35
N ASN A 292 -23.39 -9.80 21.60
CA ASN A 292 -23.87 -11.14 21.93
C ASN A 292 -22.95 -12.29 21.43
N GLY A 293 -21.64 -12.06 21.36
CA GLY A 293 -20.67 -13.04 20.87
C GLY A 293 -20.54 -13.13 19.35
N GLU A 294 -21.28 -12.29 18.60
CA GLU A 294 -21.18 -12.17 17.15
C GLU A 294 -20.42 -10.91 16.76
N MET A 295 -19.60 -11.01 15.69
CA MET A 295 -18.92 -9.85 15.13
C MET A 295 -19.82 -9.17 14.11
N LEU A 296 -20.08 -7.88 14.31
CA LEU A 296 -20.85 -7.04 13.40
C LEU A 296 -19.92 -6.05 12.70
N CYS A 297 -20.14 -5.84 11.41
CA CYS A 297 -19.47 -4.82 10.62
C CYS A 297 -20.42 -3.64 10.40
N ALA A 298 -19.89 -2.43 10.55
CA ALA A 298 -20.60 -1.21 10.17
C ALA A 298 -20.89 -1.19 8.66
N MET A 299 -21.83 -0.35 8.27
CA MET A 299 -22.22 -0.16 6.87
C MET A 299 -21.45 1.00 6.25
N PRO A 300 -21.19 0.97 4.93
CA PRO A 300 -20.61 2.12 4.23
C PRO A 300 -21.45 3.38 4.45
N GLN A 301 -20.81 4.51 4.74
CA GLN A 301 -21.50 5.80 4.68
C GLN A 301 -21.62 6.27 3.23
N ALA A 302 -22.75 6.89 2.90
CA ALA A 302 -22.95 7.50 1.60
C ALA A 302 -21.81 8.51 1.33
N MET A 303 -21.10 8.32 0.21
CA MET A 303 -20.07 9.27 -0.19
C MET A 303 -20.74 10.52 -0.74
N GLU A 304 -20.70 11.62 0.00
CA GLU A 304 -20.79 12.95 -0.59
C GLU A 304 -19.44 13.22 -1.27
N LEU A 305 -19.36 12.95 -2.58
CA LEU A 305 -18.23 13.40 -3.38
C LEU A 305 -18.31 14.93 -3.45
N GLU A 306 -17.44 15.63 -2.73
CA GLU A 306 -17.26 17.07 -2.93
C GLU A 306 -16.94 17.32 -4.41
N ALA A 307 -17.78 18.13 -5.05
CA ALA A 307 -17.76 18.46 -6.47
C ALA A 307 -16.59 19.40 -6.84
#